data_AF-A0A238TDE9-F1
#
_entry.id   AF-A0A238TDE9-F1
#
_cell.length_a   1.000
_cell.length_b   1.000
_cell.length_c   1.000
_cell.angle_alpha   90.00
_cell.angle_beta   90.00
_cell.angle_gamma   90.00
#
_symmetry.space_group_name_H-M   'P 1'
#
loop_
_entity.id
_entity.type
_entity.pdbx_description
1 polymer ?
#
loop_
_entity_poly.entity_id
_entity_poly.type
_entity_poly.pdbx_seq_one_letter_code
_entity_poly.pdbx_strand_id
1 'polypeptide(L)'
;MTTNNHNFGDNNTLGGWQIIGADNTFGNCNKLGSSFKFGKRLKMEGVEVINFMTMPNVDGSGRIQIIVHTKGLLIRAGCFVGTLDEFCAKAESEYKTRYSKVVRAVAEAFYADVIASGETGGWNE
;
A
#
# COMPACT_ATOMS: atom_id res chain seq x y z
N MET A 1 -27.25 1.80 -10.04
CA MET A 1 -26.70 2.22 -8.73
C MET A 1 -26.14 3.62 -8.92
N THR A 2 -26.64 4.60 -8.17
CA THR A 2 -26.14 5.97 -8.18
C THR A 2 -24.78 6.02 -7.50
N THR A 3 -23.71 6.33 -8.25
CA THR A 3 -22.39 6.64 -7.70
C THR A 3 -22.44 8.08 -7.19
N ASN A 4 -22.65 8.25 -5.89
CA ASN A 4 -22.44 9.54 -5.25
C ASN A 4 -20.94 9.68 -4.97
N ASN A 5 -20.28 10.63 -5.64
CA ASN A 5 -18.92 11.00 -5.31
C ASN A 5 -18.94 11.75 -3.98
N HIS A 6 -18.25 11.25 -2.97
CA HIS A 6 -18.08 11.93 -1.69
C HIS A 6 -16.66 12.49 -1.58
N ASN A 7 -16.59 13.79 -1.27
CA ASN A 7 -15.35 14.45 -0.85
C ASN A 7 -15.34 14.44 0.68
N PHE A 8 -14.61 13.51 1.27
CA PHE A 8 -14.35 13.51 2.71
C PHE A 8 -13.22 14.50 2.98
N GLY A 9 -13.48 15.50 3.84
CA GLY A 9 -12.47 16.47 4.26
C GLY A 9 -11.35 15.86 5.12
N ASP A 10 -10.68 16.71 5.89
CA ASP A 10 -9.61 16.27 6.78
C ASP A 10 -10.18 15.73 8.11
N ASN A 11 -9.47 14.79 8.74
CA ASN A 11 -9.73 14.27 10.09
C ASN A 11 -11.06 13.53 10.29
N ASN A 12 -11.64 12.90 9.26
CA ASN A 12 -12.82 12.05 9.45
C ASN A 12 -12.44 10.73 10.13
N THR A 13 -13.38 10.18 10.89
CA THR A 13 -13.31 8.79 11.38
C THR A 13 -14.44 8.01 10.72
N LEU A 14 -14.07 7.11 9.82
CA LEU A 14 -15.00 6.17 9.22
C LEU A 14 -15.03 4.89 10.06
N GLY A 15 -16.20 4.55 10.59
CA GLY A 15 -16.39 3.33 11.38
C GLY A 15 -16.15 2.07 10.57
N GLY A 16 -16.18 0.91 11.24
CA GLY A 16 -16.11 -0.39 10.55
C GLY A 16 -17.31 -0.61 9.61
N TRP A 17 -17.12 -1.46 8.60
CA TRP A 17 -18.16 -1.87 7.63
C TRP A 17 -18.67 -0.79 6.67
N GLN A 18 -17.95 0.33 6.55
CA GLN A 18 -18.27 1.34 5.53
C GLN A 18 -17.89 0.81 4.13
N ILE A 19 -18.85 0.85 3.19
CA ILE A 19 -18.61 0.61 1.77
C ILE A 19 -18.59 1.97 1.09
N ILE A 20 -17.42 2.40 0.63
CA ILE A 20 -17.26 3.65 -0.10
C ILE A 20 -17.10 3.31 -1.58
N GLY A 21 -17.92 3.95 -2.41
CA GLY A 21 -17.98 3.67 -3.85
C GLY A 21 -16.73 4.11 -4.61
N ALA A 22 -16.81 4.09 -5.94
CA ALA A 22 -15.75 4.63 -6.80
C ALA A 22 -15.63 6.16 -6.64
N ASP A 23 -14.47 6.71 -7.00
CA ASP A 23 -14.22 8.15 -7.18
C ASP A 23 -14.43 9.02 -5.93
N ASN A 24 -14.06 8.50 -4.75
CA ASN A 24 -14.08 9.23 -3.49
C ASN A 24 -12.70 9.82 -3.16
N THR A 25 -12.69 11.04 -2.65
CA THR A 25 -11.46 11.72 -2.20
C THR A 25 -11.45 11.80 -0.68
N PHE A 26 -10.32 11.44 -0.07
CA PHE A 26 -10.05 11.64 1.35
C PHE A 26 -9.02 12.75 1.53
N GLY A 27 -9.34 13.73 2.36
CA GLY A 27 -8.39 14.69 2.89
C GLY A 27 -7.34 14.04 3.81
N ASN A 28 -6.62 14.86 4.57
CA ASN A 28 -5.55 14.42 5.44
C ASN A 28 -6.05 13.79 6.75
N CYS A 29 -5.24 12.89 7.34
CA CYS A 29 -5.44 12.36 8.69
C CYS A 29 -6.78 11.63 8.92
N ASN A 30 -7.37 11.06 7.87
CA ASN A 30 -8.58 10.24 7.98
C ASN A 30 -8.26 8.90 8.68
N LYS A 31 -9.10 8.52 9.65
CA LYS A 31 -9.03 7.22 10.35
C LYS A 31 -10.02 6.26 9.71
N LEU A 32 -9.49 5.22 9.08
CA LEU A 32 -10.29 4.16 8.49
C LEU A 32 -10.43 3.02 9.50
N GLY A 33 -11.67 2.66 9.81
CA GLY A 33 -11.99 1.60 10.76
C GLY A 33 -11.54 0.22 10.29
N SER A 34 -11.67 -0.76 11.18
CA SER A 34 -11.39 -2.16 10.85
C SER A 34 -12.28 -2.65 9.70
N SER A 35 -11.74 -3.58 8.90
CA SER A 35 -12.41 -4.15 7.72
C SER A 35 -12.69 -3.16 6.59
N PHE A 36 -12.08 -1.96 6.62
CA PHE A 36 -12.08 -1.06 5.48
C PHE A 36 -11.40 -1.74 4.29
N LYS A 37 -12.06 -1.70 3.13
CA LYS A 37 -11.54 -2.24 1.87
C LYS A 37 -11.37 -1.10 0.89
N PHE A 38 -10.19 -1.00 0.29
CA PHE A 38 -10.01 -0.13 -0.85
C PHE A 38 -10.73 -0.73 -2.06
N GLY A 39 -11.43 0.13 -2.81
CA GLY A 39 -12.06 -0.23 -4.07
C GLY A 39 -11.06 -0.36 -5.21
N LYS A 40 -11.56 -0.62 -6.42
CA LYS A 40 -10.77 -0.66 -7.65
C LYS A 40 -10.15 0.71 -7.96
N ARG A 41 -9.07 0.71 -8.75
CA ARG A 41 -8.34 1.88 -9.23
C ARG A 41 -7.76 2.75 -8.10
N LEU A 42 -7.26 2.10 -7.04
CA LEU A 42 -6.59 2.76 -5.94
C LEU A 42 -5.30 3.44 -6.43
N LYS A 43 -5.15 4.73 -6.14
CA LYS A 43 -3.87 5.45 -6.28
C LYS A 43 -3.29 5.74 -4.91
N MET A 44 -2.03 5.40 -4.70
CA MET A 44 -1.31 5.62 -3.43
C MET A 44 0.14 5.96 -3.74
N GLU A 45 0.75 6.89 -3.00
CA GLU A 45 2.14 7.34 -3.22
C GLU A 45 2.43 7.75 -4.70
N GLY A 46 1.40 8.25 -5.40
CA GLY A 46 1.48 8.66 -6.81
C GLY A 46 1.46 7.51 -7.83
N VAL A 47 1.28 6.25 -7.41
CA VAL A 47 1.25 5.08 -8.30
C VAL A 47 -0.13 4.44 -8.39
N GLU A 48 -0.39 3.77 -9.51
CA GLU A 48 -1.59 2.98 -9.78
C GLU A 48 -1.45 1.60 -9.12
N VAL A 49 -2.05 1.44 -7.94
CA VAL A 49 -1.90 0.25 -7.12
C VAL A 49 -2.73 -0.89 -7.70
N ILE A 50 -2.09 -2.05 -7.85
CA ILE A 50 -2.75 -3.33 -8.14
C ILE A 50 -3.18 -3.95 -6.82
N ASN A 51 -2.20 -4.16 -5.93
CA ASN A 51 -2.40 -4.69 -4.60
C ASN A 51 -1.29 -4.18 -3.68
N PHE A 52 -1.54 -4.14 -2.37
CA PHE A 52 -0.53 -3.76 -1.40
C PHE A 52 -0.73 -4.51 -0.10
N MET A 53 0.35 -4.69 0.65
CA MET A 53 0.31 -5.26 1.98
C MET A 53 1.09 -4.37 2.96
N THR A 54 0.74 -4.48 4.24
CA THR A 54 1.47 -3.79 5.30
C THR A 54 2.02 -4.80 6.30
N MET A 55 3.28 -4.66 6.68
CA MET A 55 3.94 -5.49 7.68
C MET A 55 4.35 -4.64 8.88
N PRO A 56 3.77 -4.90 10.07
CA PRO A 56 4.24 -4.27 11.29
C PRO A 56 5.45 -5.01 11.88
N ASN A 57 6.32 -4.26 12.56
CA ASN A 57 7.33 -4.74 13.49
C ASN A 57 8.31 -5.79 12.92
N VAL A 58 8.82 -5.56 11.71
CA VAL A 58 9.78 -6.47 11.06
C VAL A 58 11.13 -6.51 11.81
N ASP A 59 11.57 -5.37 12.35
CA ASP A 59 12.84 -5.21 13.08
C ASP A 59 12.74 -4.28 14.29
N GLY A 60 11.54 -3.89 14.72
CA GLY A 60 11.33 -2.86 15.75
C GLY A 60 11.21 -1.43 15.23
N SER A 61 11.48 -1.17 13.94
CA SER A 61 11.54 0.18 13.36
C SER A 61 10.19 0.75 12.90
N GLY A 62 9.09 -0.01 12.99
CA GLY A 62 7.74 0.47 12.68
C GLY A 62 6.98 -0.40 11.67
N ARG A 63 6.21 0.25 10.80
CA ARG A 63 5.38 -0.39 9.75
C ARG A 63 5.97 -0.12 8.38
N ILE A 64 6.00 -1.15 7.54
CA ILE A 64 6.35 -1.05 6.12
C ILE A 64 5.11 -1.36 5.27
N GLN A 65 5.00 -0.71 4.12
CA GLN A 65 4.02 -1.03 3.10
C GLN A 65 4.77 -1.47 1.84
N ILE A 66 4.36 -2.62 1.31
CA ILE A 66 4.84 -3.18 0.05
C ILE A 66 3.71 -2.99 -0.95
N ILE A 67 3.98 -2.23 -2.01
CA ILE A 67 2.97 -1.79 -2.97
C ILE A 67 3.34 -2.38 -4.33
N VAL A 68 2.46 -3.22 -4.87
CA VAL A 68 2.54 -3.70 -6.25
C VAL A 68 1.72 -2.76 -7.11
N HIS A 69 2.33 -2.17 -8.12
CA HIS A 69 1.70 -1.20 -9.01
C HIS A 69 1.89 -1.61 -10.47
N THR A 70 1.18 -0.94 -11.39
CA THR A 70 1.18 -1.26 -12.84
C THR A 70 2.56 -1.24 -13.51
N LYS A 71 3.57 -0.67 -12.86
CA LYS A 71 4.94 -0.53 -13.38
C LYS A 71 5.99 -1.31 -12.58
N GLY A 72 5.60 -2.04 -11.53
CA GLY A 72 6.54 -2.76 -10.67
C GLY A 72 6.18 -2.73 -9.19
N LEU A 73 7.19 -2.55 -8.34
CA LEU A 73 7.09 -2.62 -6.90
C LEU A 73 7.70 -1.38 -6.22
N LEU A 74 6.95 -0.84 -5.26
CA LEU A 74 7.32 0.33 -4.46
C LEU A 74 7.28 -0.02 -2.97
N ILE A 75 8.27 0.47 -2.23
CA ILE A 75 8.38 0.29 -0.78
C ILE A 75 8.18 1.63 -0.06
N ARG A 76 7.29 1.63 0.93
CA ARG A 76 7.04 2.75 1.84
C ARG A 76 7.37 2.37 3.28
N ALA A 77 8.35 3.04 3.87
CA ALA A 77 8.74 2.79 5.27
C ALA A 77 9.15 4.09 5.98
N GLY A 78 8.35 4.57 6.93
CA GLY A 78 8.67 5.77 7.70
C GLY A 78 8.80 7.03 6.83
N CYS A 79 10.02 7.54 6.63
CA CYS A 79 10.31 8.65 5.71
C CYS A 79 10.81 8.18 4.33
N PHE A 80 10.95 6.88 4.10
CA PHE A 80 11.42 6.30 2.84
C PHE A 80 10.25 5.99 1.91
N VAL A 81 10.42 6.35 0.63
CA VAL A 81 9.60 5.95 -0.52
C VAL A 81 10.58 5.63 -1.64
N GLY A 82 10.53 4.44 -2.22
CA GLY A 82 11.45 4.08 -3.29
C GLY A 82 11.34 2.63 -3.72
N THR A 83 12.26 2.21 -4.58
CA THR A 83 12.34 0.82 -5.07
C THR A 83 12.81 -0.15 -3.98
N LEU A 84 12.63 -1.45 -4.21
CA LEU A 84 13.12 -2.49 -3.30
C LEU A 84 14.64 -2.47 -3.14
N ASP A 85 15.38 -2.23 -4.22
CA ASP A 85 16.84 -2.20 -4.17
C ASP A 85 17.37 -0.99 -3.41
N GLU A 86 16.80 0.19 -3.64
CA GLU A 86 17.14 1.40 -2.87
C GLU A 86 16.82 1.21 -1.38
N PHE A 87 15.69 0.57 -1.08
CA PHE A 87 15.30 0.25 0.29
C PHE A 87 16.31 -0.68 0.96
N CYS A 88 16.67 -1.79 0.30
CA CYS A 88 17.64 -2.76 0.82
C CYS A 88 19.01 -2.14 1.04
N ALA A 89 19.51 -1.36 0.05
CA ALA A 89 20.80 -0.67 0.16
C ALA A 89 20.84 0.27 1.37
N LYS A 90 19.76 1.03 1.58
CA LYS A 90 19.65 1.92 2.74
C LYS A 90 19.57 1.14 4.06
N ALA A 91 18.73 0.10 4.13
CA ALA A 91 18.59 -0.73 5.32
C ALA A 91 19.92 -1.40 5.70
N GLU A 92 20.70 -1.84 4.72
CA GLU A 92 22.03 -2.43 4.93
C GLU A 92 23.06 -1.40 5.39
N SER A 93 23.03 -0.17 4.86
CA SER A 93 23.87 0.93 5.35
C SER A 93 23.60 1.30 6.81
N GLU A 94 22.39 1.03 7.32
CA GLU A 94 21.98 1.24 8.70
C GLU A 94 22.18 -0.01 9.58
N TYR A 95 22.88 -1.03 9.09
CA TYR A 95 23.11 -2.32 9.78
C TYR A 95 21.82 -3.10 10.10
N LYS A 96 20.71 -2.82 9.40
CA LYS A 96 19.43 -3.51 9.55
C LYS A 96 19.32 -4.69 8.60
N THR A 97 20.27 -5.63 8.69
CA THR A 97 20.38 -6.76 7.75
C THR A 97 19.16 -7.68 7.76
N ARG A 98 18.56 -7.92 8.95
CA ARG A 98 17.31 -8.70 9.06
C ARG A 98 16.16 -7.99 8.32
N TYR A 99 16.08 -6.68 8.46
CA TYR A 99 15.05 -5.85 7.85
C TYR A 99 15.13 -5.92 6.32
N SER A 100 16.32 -5.71 5.74
CA SER A 100 16.55 -5.84 4.30
C SER A 100 16.14 -7.23 3.77
N LYS A 101 16.64 -8.30 4.40
CA LYS A 101 16.42 -9.68 3.93
C LYS A 101 14.96 -10.11 4.00
N VAL A 102 14.28 -9.84 5.12
CA VAL A 102 12.88 -10.22 5.30
C VAL A 102 11.98 -9.46 4.33
N VAL A 103 12.18 -8.14 4.22
CA VAL A 103 11.38 -7.32 3.32
C VAL A 103 11.59 -7.73 1.87
N ARG A 104 12.83 -8.01 1.45
CA ARG A 104 13.12 -8.49 0.10
C ARG A 104 12.39 -9.80 -0.21
N ALA A 105 12.55 -10.80 0.65
CA ALA A 105 11.91 -12.10 0.44
C ALA A 105 10.38 -11.99 0.35
N VAL A 106 9.76 -11.19 1.23
CA VAL A 106 8.30 -11.01 1.20
C VAL A 106 7.86 -10.19 0.00
N ALA A 107 8.58 -9.11 -0.34
CA ALA A 107 8.23 -8.26 -1.48
C ALA A 107 8.29 -9.03 -2.80
N GLU A 108 9.33 -9.84 -3.00
CA GLU A 108 9.48 -10.69 -4.18
C GLU A 108 8.38 -11.75 -4.25
N ALA A 109 8.11 -12.45 -3.14
CA ALA A 109 7.06 -13.46 -3.07
C ALA A 109 5.66 -12.86 -3.33
N PHE A 110 5.37 -11.71 -2.72
CA PHE A 110 4.11 -11.01 -2.90
C PHE A 110 3.93 -10.49 -4.32
N TYR A 111 4.99 -9.92 -4.92
CA TYR A 111 4.96 -9.49 -6.31
C TYR A 111 4.67 -10.66 -7.25
N ALA A 112 5.36 -11.78 -7.08
CA ALA A 112 5.15 -12.98 -7.90
C ALA A 112 3.71 -13.51 -7.79
N ASP A 113 3.16 -13.54 -6.57
CA ASP A 113 1.77 -13.97 -6.32
C ASP A 113 0.75 -13.06 -7.01
N VAL A 114 0.89 -11.74 -6.88
CA VAL A 114 -0.02 -10.75 -7.51
C VAL A 114 0.01 -10.84 -9.03
N ILE A 115 1.20 -11.06 -9.62
CA ILE A 115 1.31 -11.25 -11.07
C ILE A 115 0.71 -12.58 -11.50
N ALA A 116 0.93 -13.66 -10.73
CA ALA A 116 0.39 -14.98 -11.03
C ALA A 116 -1.14 -15.05 -10.89
N SER A 117 -1.73 -14.30 -9.95
CA SER A 117 -3.18 -14.21 -9.76
C SER A 117 -3.88 -13.44 -10.88
N GLY A 118 -3.12 -12.70 -11.71
CA GLY A 118 -3.66 -11.88 -12.79
C GLY A 118 -4.45 -10.67 -12.30
N GLU A 119 -4.22 -10.24 -11.07
CA GLU A 119 -4.87 -9.06 -10.49
C GLU A 119 -4.46 -7.80 -11.27
N THR A 120 -5.46 -6.99 -11.62
CA THR A 120 -5.23 -5.75 -12.39
C THR A 120 -5.47 -4.50 -11.57
N GLY A 121 -5.91 -4.63 -10.31
CA GLY A 121 -6.38 -3.51 -9.49
C GLY A 121 -7.60 -2.78 -10.09
N GLY A 122 -8.24 -3.32 -11.14
CA GLY A 122 -9.29 -2.66 -11.89
C GLY A 122 -8.81 -1.61 -12.91
N TRP A 123 -7.52 -1.62 -13.28
CA TRP A 123 -6.96 -0.73 -14.30
C TRP A 123 -7.19 -1.22 -15.74
N ASN A 124 -7.50 -2.50 -15.92
CA ASN A 124 -7.76 -3.14 -17.23
C ASN A 124 -9.26 -3.40 -17.50
N GLU A 125 -10.16 -2.90 -16.65
CA GLU A 125 -11.62 -2.94 -16.81
C GLU A 125 -12.15 -1.62 -17.36
#